data_AF-A0A840QD27-F1
#
_entry.id   AF-A0A840QD27-F1
#
_cell.length_a   1.000
_cell.length_b   1.000
_cell.length_c   1.000
_cell.angle_alpha   90.00
_cell.angle_beta   90.00
_cell.angle_gamma   90.00
#
_symmetry.space_group_name_H-M   'P 1'
#
loop_
_entity.id
_entity.type
_entity.pdbx_description
1 polymer ?
#
loop_
_entity_poly.entity_id
_entity_poly.type
_entity_poly.pdbx_seq_one_letter_code
_entity_poly.pdbx_strand_id
1 'polypeptide(L)'
;MPEPISASELADRVLAHPSVVRLHGGQFGEIATYRPGSKVVGVRLPDIGAVAEPGAGAVEIGVVLRLGRPLPEIVAELRGTLAEVLGKSRVDITVADVITTNEPQESA
;
A
#
# COMPACT_ATOMS: atom_id res chain seq x y z
N MET A 1 1.89 10.80 23.56
CA MET A 1 1.60 11.15 22.15
C MET A 1 1.46 9.83 21.42
N PRO A 2 0.37 9.52 20.71
CA PRO A 2 0.35 8.36 19.84
C PRO A 2 1.43 8.56 18.79
N GLU A 3 2.40 7.65 18.71
CA GLU A 3 3.41 7.70 17.64
C GLU A 3 2.68 7.57 16.31
N PRO A 4 2.93 8.47 15.35
CA PRO A 4 2.33 8.35 14.02
C PRO A 4 2.81 7.04 13.41
N ILE A 5 1.87 6.23 12.92
CA ILE A 5 2.17 4.96 12.25
C ILE A 5 3.22 5.18 11.17
N SER A 6 4.27 4.37 11.24
CA SER A 6 5.39 4.45 10.31
C SER A 6 5.06 3.79 8.97
N ALA A 7 5.68 4.25 7.89
CA ALA A 7 5.53 3.62 6.57
C ALA A 7 5.88 2.13 6.59
N SER A 8 6.90 1.74 7.37
CA SER A 8 7.29 0.34 7.56
C SER A 8 6.22 -0.49 8.27
N GLU A 9 5.50 0.10 9.22
CA GLU A 9 4.46 -0.59 9.98
C GLU A 9 3.20 -0.78 9.13
N LEU A 10 2.86 0.23 8.31
CA LEU A 10 1.86 0.08 7.24
C LEU A 10 2.23 -0.99 6.23
N ALA A 11 3.49 -1.00 5.79
CA ALA A 11 4.00 -1.99 4.86
C ALA A 11 3.87 -3.42 5.42
N ASP A 12 4.28 -3.63 6.67
CA ASP A 12 4.15 -4.92 7.36
C ASP A 12 2.68 -5.34 7.51
N ARG A 13 1.81 -4.42 7.91
CA ARG A 13 0.37 -4.67 8.06
C ARG A 13 -0.28 -5.10 6.74
N VAL A 14 0.11 -4.46 5.64
CA VAL A 14 -0.38 -4.80 4.29
C VAL A 14 0.18 -6.16 3.85
N LEU A 15 1.45 -6.44 4.09
CA LEU A 15 2.08 -7.73 3.79
C LEU A 15 1.53 -8.88 4.64
N ALA A 16 1.01 -8.60 5.84
CA ALA A 16 0.35 -9.60 6.68
C ALA A 16 -0.98 -10.12 6.08
N HIS A 17 -1.54 -9.44 5.09
CA HIS A 17 -2.78 -9.88 4.44
C HIS A 17 -2.50 -11.06 3.49
N PRO A 18 -3.22 -12.19 3.58
CA PRO A 18 -2.93 -13.41 2.81
C PRO A 18 -3.08 -13.22 1.29
N SER A 19 -3.87 -12.24 0.86
CA SER A 19 -4.02 -11.88 -0.55
C SER A 19 -2.93 -10.94 -1.08
N VAL A 20 -2.04 -10.40 -0.24
CA VAL A 20 -0.95 -9.53 -0.67
C VAL A 20 0.30 -10.37 -0.87
N VAL A 21 0.86 -10.33 -2.06
CA VAL A 21 2.10 -11.06 -2.39
C VAL A 21 3.31 -10.20 -2.04
N ARG A 22 3.27 -8.92 -2.42
CA ARG A 22 4.34 -7.95 -2.19
C ARG A 22 3.84 -6.53 -2.34
N LEU A 23 4.64 -5.60 -1.83
CA LEU A 23 4.47 -4.18 -2.10
C LEU A 23 5.12 -3.80 -3.42
N HIS A 24 4.50 -2.85 -4.12
CA HIS A 24 4.96 -2.31 -5.40
C HIS A 24 5.13 -0.80 -5.30
N GLY A 25 6.28 -0.29 -5.73
CA GLY A 25 6.58 1.14 -5.66
C GLY A 25 5.91 1.99 -6.75
N GLY A 26 4.91 1.50 -7.47
CA GLY A 26 4.41 2.12 -8.70
C GLY A 26 5.36 1.93 -9.90
N GLN A 27 4.89 2.25 -11.12
CA GLN A 27 5.62 1.99 -12.38
C GLN A 27 7.03 2.60 -12.41
N PHE A 28 7.22 3.75 -11.77
CA PHE A 28 8.49 4.46 -11.71
C PHE A 28 9.14 4.48 -10.31
N GLY A 29 8.65 3.68 -9.35
CA GLY A 29 9.12 3.79 -7.96
C GLY A 29 8.61 5.04 -7.22
N GLU A 30 7.54 5.64 -7.75
CA GLU A 30 6.83 6.83 -7.28
C GLU A 30 6.15 6.67 -5.92
N ILE A 31 5.72 5.44 -5.56
CA ILE A 31 5.16 5.11 -4.25
C ILE A 31 6.30 4.64 -3.33
N ALA A 32 7.06 5.58 -2.80
CA ALA A 32 8.10 5.28 -1.81
C ALA A 32 8.21 6.37 -0.74
N THR A 33 8.29 5.96 0.53
CA THR A 33 8.58 6.85 1.64
C THR A 33 10.08 6.83 1.91
N TYR A 34 10.74 7.97 1.77
CA TYR A 34 12.17 8.12 2.05
C TYR A 34 12.38 8.53 3.51
N ARG A 35 13.18 7.74 4.23
CA ARG A 35 13.73 8.09 5.55
C ARG A 35 15.25 8.24 5.44
N PRO A 36 15.89 9.01 6.34
CA PRO A 36 17.34 9.08 6.38
C PRO A 36 17.94 7.68 6.54
N GLY A 37 18.64 7.20 5.51
CA GLY A 37 19.29 5.89 5.47
C GLY A 37 18.43 4.71 5.04
N SER A 38 17.13 4.87 4.78
CA SER A 38 16.27 3.76 4.34
C SER A 38 15.02 4.25 3.60
N LYS A 39 14.63 3.57 2.52
CA LYS A 39 13.36 3.84 1.82
C LYS A 39 12.39 2.67 2.00
N VAL A 40 11.13 2.99 2.27
CA VAL A 40 10.04 2.01 2.28
C VAL A 40 9.37 2.09 0.92
N VAL A 41 9.44 1.00 0.15
CA VAL A 41 8.85 0.90 -1.18
C VAL A 41 7.41 0.41 -1.06
N GLY A 42 6.52 1.03 -1.83
CA GLY A 42 5.09 0.69 -1.94
C GLY A 42 4.20 1.31 -0.89
N VAL A 43 4.72 2.20 -0.04
CA VAL A 43 3.93 3.03 0.88
C VAL A 43 4.42 4.46 0.79
N ARG A 44 3.52 5.42 0.56
CA ARG A 44 3.76 6.86 0.61
C ARG A 44 2.86 7.49 1.66
N LEU A 45 3.46 8.02 2.72
CA LEU A 45 2.74 8.80 3.72
C LEU A 45 2.68 10.28 3.32
N PRO A 46 1.58 10.99 3.60
CA PRO A 46 1.53 12.44 3.43
C PRO A 46 2.50 13.12 4.40
N ASP A 47 3.16 14.17 3.93
CA ASP A 47 4.06 14.97 4.76
C ASP A 47 3.25 15.78 5.79
N ILE A 48 3.57 15.62 7.07
CA ILE A 48 2.88 16.25 8.20
C ILE A 48 3.27 17.73 8.43
N GLY A 49 4.12 18.31 7.56
CA GLY A 49 4.61 19.69 7.67
C GLY A 49 4.41 20.55 6.42
N ALA A 50 4.02 19.97 5.28
CA ALA A 50 3.66 20.72 4.09
C ALA A 50 2.31 21.41 4.31
N VAL A 51 2.31 22.74 4.21
CA VAL A 51 1.14 23.63 4.33
C VAL A 51 -0.10 22.94 3.76
N ALA A 52 -1.06 22.66 4.65
CA ALA A 52 -2.25 21.87 4.36
C ALA A 52 -3.13 22.60 3.34
N GLU A 53 -2.79 22.47 2.06
CA GLU A 53 -3.71 22.68 0.96
C GLU A 53 -4.89 21.71 1.18
N PRO A 54 -6.15 22.15 1.02
CA PRO A 54 -7.31 21.25 1.11
C PRO A 54 -7.23 20.18 0.00
N GLY A 55 -6.65 19.03 0.35
CA GLY A 55 -6.24 17.96 -0.58
C GLY A 55 -4.92 17.27 -0.21
N ALA A 56 -4.12 17.84 0.70
CA ALA A 56 -2.89 17.25 1.20
C ALA A 56 -3.16 16.27 2.37
N GLY A 57 -2.79 14.99 2.33
CA GLY A 57 -2.42 14.12 1.22
C GLY A 57 -2.95 12.71 1.54
N ALA A 58 -3.28 11.95 0.51
CA ALA A 58 -3.69 10.56 0.69
C ALA A 58 -2.46 9.70 0.98
N VAL A 59 -2.64 8.66 1.79
CA VAL A 59 -1.67 7.56 1.90
C VAL A 59 -1.79 6.74 0.63
N GLU A 60 -0.75 6.72 -0.19
CA GLU A 60 -0.71 5.91 -1.40
C GLU A 60 -0.01 4.58 -1.12
N ILE A 61 -0.65 3.48 -1.50
CA ILE A 61 -0.14 2.13 -1.27
C ILE A 61 -0.19 1.37 -2.59
N GLY A 62 0.97 0.89 -3.03
CA GLY A 62 1.07 0.04 -4.20
C GLY A 62 1.21 -1.41 -3.78
N VAL A 63 0.31 -2.27 -4.25
CA VAL A 63 0.27 -3.70 -3.88
C VAL A 63 0.22 -4.60 -5.11
N VAL A 64 0.81 -5.78 -4.98
CA VAL A 64 0.57 -6.91 -5.87
C VAL A 64 -0.29 -7.90 -5.12
N LEU A 65 -1.44 -8.24 -5.69
CA LEU A 65 -2.42 -9.11 -5.05
C LEU A 65 -2.43 -10.49 -5.69
N ARG A 66 -2.75 -11.53 -4.92
CA ARG A 66 -3.07 -12.84 -5.46
C ARG A 66 -4.56 -12.93 -5.75
N LEU A 67 -4.92 -13.18 -7.00
CA LEU A 67 -6.30 -13.23 -7.45
C LEU A 67 -6.94 -14.60 -7.14
N GLY A 68 -7.17 -14.88 -5.86
CA GLY A 68 -7.94 -16.06 -5.41
C GLY A 68 -9.42 -15.76 -5.13
N ARG A 69 -9.75 -14.47 -5.00
CA ARG A 69 -11.08 -13.92 -4.73
C ARG A 69 -11.30 -12.67 -5.59
N PRO A 70 -12.54 -12.20 -5.79
CA PRO A 70 -12.79 -10.97 -6.52
C PRO A 70 -12.04 -9.78 -5.88
N LEU A 71 -11.29 -9.07 -6.72
CA LEU A 71 -10.49 -7.90 -6.35
C LEU A 71 -11.20 -6.88 -5.47
N PRO A 72 -12.48 -6.47 -5.74
CA PRO A 72 -13.14 -5.48 -4.91
C PRO A 72 -13.35 -5.93 -3.46
N GLU A 73 -13.53 -7.23 -3.20
CA GLU A 73 -13.66 -7.74 -1.82
C GLU A 73 -12.32 -7.62 -1.08
N ILE A 74 -11.22 -8.04 -1.73
CA ILE A 74 -9.87 -7.97 -1.16
C ILE A 74 -9.52 -6.51 -0.84
N VAL A 75 -9.77 -5.59 -1.78
CA VAL A 75 -9.48 -4.16 -1.60
C VAL A 75 -10.36 -3.55 -0.51
N ALA A 76 -11.63 -3.97 -0.40
CA ALA A 76 -12.51 -3.51 0.66
C ALA A 76 -12.05 -3.96 2.06
N GLU A 77 -11.63 -5.22 2.22
CA GLU A 77 -11.05 -5.74 3.47
C GLU A 77 -9.75 -5.01 3.84
N LEU A 78 -8.87 -4.81 2.86
CA LEU A 78 -7.62 -4.07 3.05
C LEU A 78 -7.91 -2.63 3.50
N ARG A 79 -8.85 -1.96 2.82
CA ARG A 79 -9.24 -0.58 3.13
C ARG A 79 -9.88 -0.48 4.51
N GLY A 80 -10.66 -1.47 4.93
CA GLY A 80 -11.21 -1.53 6.29
C GLY A 80 -10.12 -1.60 7.35
N THR A 81 -9.20 -2.56 7.20
CA THR A 81 -8.05 -2.73 8.11
C THR A 81 -7.18 -1.47 8.17
N LEU A 82 -6.93 -0.85 7.02
CA LEU A 82 -6.15 0.37 6.91
C LEU A 82 -6.86 1.59 7.50
N ALA A 83 -8.19 1.68 7.37
CA ALA A 83 -8.98 2.76 7.96
C ALA A 83 -8.98 2.74 9.49
N GLU A 84 -8.94 1.56 10.12
CA GLU A 84 -8.81 1.46 11.58
C GLU A 84 -7.48 2.04 12.09
N VAL A 85 -6.42 1.87 11.30
CA VAL A 85 -5.05 2.28 11.61
C VAL A 85 -4.83 3.76 11.26
N LEU A 86 -5.28 4.19 10.08
CA LEU A 86 -5.06 5.53 9.52
C LEU A 86 -6.15 6.56 9.88
N GLY A 87 -7.24 6.11 10.52
CA GLY A 87 -8.34 6.94 10.96
C GLY A 87 -9.01 7.71 9.81
N LYS A 88 -8.87 9.05 9.82
CA LYS A 88 -9.48 9.96 8.83
C LYS A 88 -8.62 10.21 7.60
N SER A 89 -7.44 9.61 7.51
CA SER A 89 -6.55 9.82 6.35
C SER A 89 -7.15 9.14 5.13
N ARG A 90 -7.16 9.84 3.99
CA ARG A 90 -7.58 9.23 2.72
C ARG A 90 -6.54 8.19 2.31
N VAL A 91 -7.00 7.00 1.91
CA VAL A 91 -6.12 5.91 1.47
C VAL A 91 -6.40 5.62 0.01
N ASP A 92 -5.36 5.68 -0.81
CA ASP A 92 -5.39 5.32 -2.22
C ASP A 92 -4.60 4.02 -2.42
N ILE A 93 -5.28 2.99 -2.94
CA ILE A 93 -4.72 1.65 -3.11
C ILE A 93 -4.58 1.41 -4.60
N THR A 94 -3.35 1.40 -5.07
CA THR A 94 -3.01 1.05 -6.46
C THR A 94 -2.65 -0.43 -6.52
N VAL A 95 -3.47 -1.22 -7.21
CA VAL A 95 -3.13 -2.60 -7.54
C VAL A 95 -2.28 -2.58 -8.80
N ALA A 96 -0.97 -2.76 -8.64
CA ALA A 96 -0.04 -2.68 -9.76
C ALA A 96 -0.06 -3.95 -10.61
N ASP A 97 -0.27 -5.10 -9.97
CA ASP A 97 -0.30 -6.39 -10.64
C ASP A 97 -1.13 -7.40 -9.84
N VAL A 98 -1.59 -8.46 -10.53
CA VAL A 98 -2.33 -9.56 -9.91
C VAL A 98 -1.80 -10.92 -10.34
N ILE A 99 -1.40 -11.75 -9.38
CA ILE A 99 -0.99 -13.12 -9.65
C ILE A 99 -2.23 -13.99 -9.67
N THR A 100 -2.65 -14.42 -10.85
CA THR A 100 -3.65 -15.48 -11.00
C THR A 100 -2.96 -16.83 -10.87
N THR A 101 -3.61 -17.83 -10.26
CA THR A 101 -3.01 -19.16 -10.12
C THR A 101 -2.94 -19.94 -11.45
N ASN A 102 -3.22 -19.28 -12.58
CA ASN A 102 -3.25 -19.87 -13.91
C ASN A 102 -2.29 -19.12 -14.84
N GLU A 103 -1.00 -19.28 -14.61
CA GLU A 103 -0.02 -19.23 -15.68
C GLU A 103 0.52 -20.66 -15.87
N PRO A 104 0.31 -21.33 -17.01
CA PRO A 104 1.22 -22.39 -17.40
C PRO A 104 2.61 -21.77 -17.45
N GLN A 105 3.57 -22.38 -16.76
CA GLN A 105 4.97 -21.98 -16.77
C GLN A 105 5.46 -21.94 -18.22
N GLU A 106 5.48 -20.76 -18.85
CA GLU A 106 6.09 -20.58 -20.16
C GLU A 106 7.59 -20.82 -19.98
N SER A 107 7.98 -22.04 -20.33
CA SER A 107 9.36 -22.51 -20.31
C SER A 107 9.97 -22.07 -21.63
N ALA A 108 10.95 -21.16 -21.56
CA ALA A 108 11.85 -20.83 -22.65
C ALA A 108 13.28 -21.21 -22.25
#